data_AF-A0A5Q0HCH1-F1
#
_entry.id   AF-A0A5Q0HCH1-F1
#
_cell.length_a   1.000
_cell.length_b   1.000
_cell.length_c   1.000
_cell.angle_alpha   90.00
_cell.angle_beta   90.00
_cell.angle_gamma   90.00
#
_symmetry.space_group_name_H-M   'P 1'
#
loop_
_entity.id
_entity.type
_entity.pdbx_description
1 polymer ?
#
loop_
_entity_poly.entity_id
_entity_poly.type
_entity_poly.pdbx_seq_one_letter_code
_entity_poly.pdbx_strand_id
1 'polypeptide(L)'
;MLGAFAGAFALLALSTFTSWPVGAGGSLSGGSTQVNPVLTAQAGDCLNWTRQDLADVAKVDCAAQHLFEVTGVVDISSSHGPQAPFPDDAQWQQVSQEHCTKVSMDFLGGRFDPFGKYTVGPLNPGERLWGEGQRTLRCGLQVAGPAGGLLPAYGSARTQDQSDVYDPGVCLGITEARSVGDPVECAKPHTFEIVGVVPMPPGDYPAPEQQDQLLAGECDRIAKEYTGGADLKARNLVVTWDTRAPESWAAGSRLTNCKVGAVPTDGLVAWEGSVRNPDAPPLTTSNPPQTTTVRQDEPTGAPLHSASNTESSSAAPPSSNPESASSAPTSTTETSASR
;
A
#
# COMPACT_ATOMS: atom_id res chain seq x y z
N MET A 1 -28.14 -55.78 62.21
CA MET A 1 -28.46 -54.76 61.18
C MET A 1 -28.13 -55.39 59.83
N LEU A 2 -28.93 -56.33 59.31
CA LEU A 2 -30.13 -56.15 58.49
C LEU A 2 -29.98 -55.09 57.39
N GLY A 3 -29.77 -55.57 56.16
CA GLY A 3 -30.44 -55.02 54.97
C GLY A 3 -29.56 -54.40 53.89
N ALA A 4 -29.90 -54.78 52.65
CA ALA A 4 -29.61 -54.13 51.37
C ALA A 4 -28.27 -54.45 50.70
N PHE A 5 -28.24 -55.47 49.83
CA PHE A 5 -27.54 -55.44 48.52
C PHE A 5 -28.06 -56.61 47.65
N ALA A 6 -29.33 -56.53 47.25
CA ALA A 6 -29.91 -57.40 46.22
C ALA A 6 -30.81 -56.54 45.35
N GLY A 7 -30.30 -56.04 44.22
CA GLY A 7 -31.13 -55.19 43.35
C GLY A 7 -30.46 -54.49 42.15
N ALA A 8 -29.26 -54.89 41.70
CA ALA A 8 -28.62 -54.16 40.59
C ALA A 8 -27.90 -55.05 39.56
N PHE A 9 -28.27 -56.33 39.41
CA PHE A 9 -27.66 -57.21 38.40
C PHE A 9 -28.66 -57.88 37.44
N ALA A 10 -29.93 -57.47 37.47
CA ALA A 10 -31.00 -58.06 36.63
C ALA A 10 -31.60 -57.09 35.59
N LEU A 11 -30.85 -56.07 35.15
CA LEU A 11 -31.26 -55.14 34.08
C LEU A 11 -30.26 -55.07 32.91
N LEU A 12 -29.39 -56.08 32.75
CA LEU A 12 -28.37 -56.14 31.69
C LEU A 12 -28.69 -57.17 30.57
N ALA A 13 -29.94 -57.58 30.40
CA ALA A 13 -30.28 -58.66 29.46
C ALA A 13 -31.52 -58.44 28.55
N LEU A 14 -32.01 -57.21 28.38
CA LEU A 14 -33.07 -56.92 27.40
C LEU A 14 -32.86 -55.56 26.69
N SER A 15 -31.96 -55.52 25.70
CA SER A 15 -31.95 -54.48 24.66
C SER A 15 -31.03 -54.82 23.47
N THR A 16 -30.98 -56.08 23.03
CA THR A 16 -30.13 -56.54 21.91
C THR A 16 -30.83 -56.54 20.53
N PHE A 17 -31.87 -55.74 20.29
CA PHE A 17 -32.55 -55.74 18.99
C PHE A 17 -33.01 -54.36 18.52
N THR A 18 -32.06 -53.45 18.22
CA THR A 18 -32.20 -52.42 17.16
C THR A 18 -30.81 -51.88 16.75
N SER A 19 -29.93 -52.74 16.25
CA SER A 19 -28.67 -52.35 15.62
C SER A 19 -28.91 -52.03 14.13
N TRP A 20 -29.31 -50.79 13.84
CA TRP A 20 -29.18 -50.19 12.51
C TRP A 20 -27.73 -49.68 12.39
N PRO A 21 -26.98 -49.89 11.29
CA PRO A 21 -25.65 -49.32 11.18
C PRO A 21 -25.82 -47.82 10.96
N VAL A 22 -25.50 -47.03 11.99
CA VAL A 22 -25.12 -45.63 11.81
C VAL A 22 -23.75 -45.61 11.13
N GLY A 23 -23.77 -45.87 9.82
CA GLY A 23 -22.80 -45.31 8.89
C GLY A 23 -23.26 -43.89 8.56
N ALA A 24 -22.30 -42.99 8.35
CA ALA A 24 -22.48 -41.56 8.13
C ALA A 24 -22.71 -40.72 9.40
N GLY A 25 -21.75 -40.77 10.31
CA GLY A 25 -21.27 -39.53 10.94
C GLY A 25 -20.56 -38.70 9.87
N GLY A 26 -21.34 -38.15 8.92
CA GLY A 26 -20.86 -37.07 8.09
C GLY A 26 -20.48 -35.95 9.05
N SER A 27 -19.19 -35.67 9.16
CA SER A 27 -18.74 -34.36 9.57
C SER A 27 -19.47 -33.40 8.64
N LEU A 28 -20.53 -32.76 9.15
CA LEU A 28 -20.93 -31.47 8.64
C LEU A 28 -19.75 -30.56 8.98
N SER A 29 -18.70 -30.65 8.16
CA SER A 29 -17.98 -29.46 7.75
C SER A 29 -19.06 -28.59 7.12
N GLY A 30 -19.78 -27.87 7.99
CA GLY A 30 -20.38 -26.61 7.59
C GLY A 30 -19.19 -25.82 7.11
N GLY A 31 -18.94 -25.87 5.80
CA GLY A 31 -18.04 -24.93 5.16
C GLY A 31 -18.60 -23.58 5.54
N SER A 32 -17.99 -22.93 6.53
CA SER A 32 -18.16 -21.51 6.71
C SER A 32 -17.81 -20.95 5.35
N THR A 33 -18.81 -20.52 4.58
CA THR A 33 -18.57 -19.76 3.37
C THR A 33 -17.63 -18.65 3.80
N GLN A 34 -16.37 -18.72 3.37
CA GLN A 34 -15.36 -17.78 3.78
C GLN A 34 -15.81 -16.43 3.23
N VAL A 35 -16.39 -15.60 4.10
CA VAL A 35 -16.90 -14.30 3.71
C VAL A 35 -15.68 -13.45 3.42
N ASN A 36 -15.58 -12.94 2.19
CA ASN A 36 -14.48 -12.08 1.79
C ASN A 36 -14.46 -10.84 2.71
N PRO A 37 -13.40 -10.62 3.52
CA PRO A 37 -13.35 -9.53 4.49
C PRO A 37 -13.50 -8.15 3.86
N VAL A 38 -12.98 -7.96 2.65
CA VAL A 38 -13.17 -6.73 1.85
C VAL A 38 -14.66 -6.49 1.63
N LEU A 39 -15.44 -7.55 1.35
CA LEU A 39 -16.86 -7.41 1.08
C LEU A 39 -17.70 -6.98 2.29
N THR A 40 -17.21 -7.24 3.49
CA THR A 40 -17.92 -6.90 4.73
C THR A 40 -17.44 -5.62 5.39
N ALA A 41 -16.27 -5.11 4.98
CA ALA A 41 -15.64 -3.98 5.63
C ALA A 41 -16.48 -2.70 5.52
N GLN A 42 -16.56 -1.97 6.62
CA GLN A 42 -17.31 -0.72 6.77
C GLN A 42 -16.37 0.45 7.06
N ALA A 43 -16.88 1.68 6.98
CA ALA A 43 -16.10 2.87 7.34
C ALA A 43 -15.50 2.75 8.76
N GLY A 44 -14.18 2.95 8.88
CA GLY A 44 -13.41 2.80 10.10
C GLY A 44 -12.79 1.41 10.28
N ASP A 45 -13.06 0.45 9.39
CA ASP A 45 -12.41 -0.85 9.41
C ASP A 45 -11.03 -0.77 8.75
N CYS A 46 -10.04 -1.37 9.40
CA CYS A 46 -8.69 -1.51 8.88
C CYS A 46 -8.47 -2.91 8.31
N LEU A 47 -7.86 -2.98 7.14
CA LEU A 47 -7.57 -4.20 6.40
C LEU A 47 -6.07 -4.34 6.20
N ASN A 48 -5.57 -5.55 6.43
CA ASN A 48 -4.18 -5.91 6.21
C ASN A 48 -4.09 -7.16 5.32
N TRP A 49 -3.00 -7.25 4.56
CA TRP A 49 -2.66 -8.40 3.73
C TRP A 49 -1.15 -8.41 3.48
N THR A 50 -0.63 -9.57 3.08
CA THR A 50 0.78 -9.73 2.72
C THR A 50 0.95 -10.17 1.28
N ARG A 51 -0.09 -10.77 0.68
CA ARG A 51 -0.05 -11.21 -0.71
C ARG A 51 -0.53 -10.13 -1.67
N GLN A 52 0.13 -10.04 -2.82
CA GLN A 52 -0.16 -9.03 -3.85
C GLN A 52 -1.57 -9.15 -4.45
N ASP A 53 -2.13 -10.36 -4.43
CA ASP A 53 -3.48 -10.70 -4.92
C ASP A 53 -4.58 -10.56 -3.84
N LEU A 54 -4.24 -10.02 -2.67
CA LEU A 54 -5.13 -9.83 -1.52
C LEU A 54 -5.75 -11.16 -1.01
N ALA A 55 -5.18 -12.32 -1.36
CA ALA A 55 -5.80 -13.59 -1.03
C ALA A 55 -5.85 -13.90 0.47
N ASP A 56 -4.98 -13.24 1.24
CA ASP A 56 -4.87 -13.32 2.70
C ASP A 56 -5.43 -12.09 3.42
N VAL A 57 -6.23 -11.27 2.73
CA VAL A 57 -6.82 -10.06 3.31
C VAL A 57 -7.64 -10.39 4.55
N ALA A 58 -7.41 -9.62 5.61
CA ALA A 58 -8.10 -9.75 6.87
C ALA A 58 -8.41 -8.38 7.46
N LYS A 59 -9.53 -8.31 8.18
CA LYS A 59 -9.81 -7.18 9.06
C LYS A 59 -8.93 -7.28 10.31
N VAL A 60 -8.30 -6.17 10.67
CA VAL A 60 -7.42 -6.04 11.83
C VAL A 60 -7.84 -4.84 12.69
N ASP A 61 -7.35 -4.79 13.92
CA ASP A 61 -7.43 -3.57 14.72
C ASP A 61 -6.56 -2.48 14.06
N CYS A 62 -7.06 -1.24 13.96
CA CYS A 62 -6.32 -0.16 13.32
C CYS A 62 -5.00 0.19 14.04
N ALA A 63 -4.88 -0.08 15.35
CA ALA A 63 -3.60 0.08 16.06
C ALA A 63 -2.56 -0.97 15.64
N ALA A 64 -3.00 -2.11 15.07
CA ALA A 64 -2.10 -3.06 14.42
C ALA A 64 -1.74 -2.58 13.01
N GLN A 65 -0.69 -3.19 12.46
CA GLN A 65 -0.27 -2.95 11.08
C GLN A 65 -1.43 -3.23 10.11
N HIS A 66 -1.72 -2.27 9.25
CA HIS A 66 -2.67 -2.41 8.16
C HIS A 66 -2.20 -1.66 6.91
N LEU A 67 -2.78 -1.99 5.76
CA LEU A 67 -2.45 -1.35 4.48
C LEU A 67 -3.59 -0.47 3.95
N PHE A 68 -4.79 -0.62 4.49
CA PHE A 68 -5.97 0.11 4.05
C PHE A 68 -6.90 0.40 5.20
N GLU A 69 -7.38 1.63 5.31
CA GLU A 69 -8.48 2.00 6.19
C GLU A 69 -9.69 2.40 5.35
N VAL A 70 -10.80 1.68 5.52
CA VAL A 70 -12.03 1.94 4.77
C VAL A 70 -12.64 3.26 5.26
N THR A 71 -12.87 4.19 4.34
CA THR A 71 -13.53 5.47 4.62
C THR A 71 -15.02 5.43 4.34
N GLY A 72 -15.46 4.56 3.44
CA GLY A 72 -16.88 4.37 3.13
C GLY A 72 -17.15 3.30 2.07
N VAL A 73 -18.43 3.03 1.88
CA VAL A 73 -18.94 2.03 0.94
C VAL A 73 -19.78 2.74 -0.10
N VAL A 74 -19.46 2.55 -1.38
CA VAL A 74 -20.11 3.22 -2.50
C VAL A 74 -20.64 2.21 -3.50
N ASP A 75 -21.89 2.36 -3.91
CA ASP A 75 -22.46 1.62 -5.03
C ASP A 75 -22.35 2.46 -6.32
N ILE A 76 -21.68 1.90 -7.33
CA ILE A 76 -21.50 2.52 -8.65
C ILE A 76 -22.37 1.88 -9.74
N SER A 77 -23.39 1.10 -9.36
CA SER A 77 -24.29 0.40 -10.30
C SER A 77 -25.01 1.34 -11.28
N SER A 78 -25.26 2.59 -10.90
CA SER A 78 -25.91 3.58 -11.77
C SER A 78 -25.01 4.07 -12.92
N SER A 79 -23.69 4.11 -12.73
CA SER A 79 -22.72 4.46 -13.77
C SER A 79 -22.18 3.23 -14.50
N HIS A 80 -22.24 2.05 -13.86
CA HIS A 80 -21.70 0.79 -14.38
C HIS A 80 -22.76 -0.31 -14.36
N GLY A 81 -23.51 -0.42 -15.46
CA GLY A 81 -24.59 -1.41 -15.59
C GLY A 81 -24.12 -2.88 -15.51
N PRO A 82 -25.07 -3.84 -15.52
CA PRO A 82 -24.77 -5.27 -15.32
C PRO A 82 -23.83 -5.88 -16.35
N GLN A 83 -23.75 -5.29 -17.56
CA GLN A 83 -22.90 -5.74 -18.66
C GLN A 83 -21.65 -4.86 -18.87
N ALA A 84 -21.39 -3.90 -17.96
CA ALA A 84 -20.20 -3.07 -18.05
C ALA A 84 -18.94 -3.97 -17.97
N PRO A 85 -17.94 -3.75 -18.84
CA PRO A 85 -16.66 -4.47 -18.72
C PRO A 85 -15.98 -4.13 -17.39
N PHE A 86 -15.08 -5.01 -16.94
CA PHE A 86 -14.25 -4.69 -15.79
C PHE A 86 -13.33 -3.51 -16.13
N PRO A 87 -13.30 -2.44 -15.31
CA PRO A 87 -12.46 -1.29 -15.60
C PRO A 87 -10.97 -1.63 -15.61
N ASP A 88 -10.22 -0.99 -16.52
CA ASP A 88 -8.76 -0.98 -16.48
C ASP A 88 -8.22 -0.02 -15.40
N ASP A 89 -6.91 0.01 -15.21
CA ASP A 89 -6.26 0.88 -14.22
C ASP A 89 -6.63 2.36 -14.35
N ALA A 90 -6.62 2.90 -15.57
CA ALA A 90 -6.92 4.32 -15.78
C ALA A 90 -8.38 4.63 -15.43
N GLN A 91 -9.29 3.72 -15.77
CA GLN A 91 -10.69 3.82 -15.42
C GLN A 91 -10.90 3.67 -13.90
N TRP A 92 -10.18 2.78 -13.22
CA TRP A 92 -10.24 2.69 -11.76
C TRP A 92 -9.73 3.94 -11.05
N GLN A 93 -8.69 4.57 -11.58
CA GLN A 93 -8.22 5.87 -11.07
C GLN A 93 -9.29 6.96 -11.24
N GLN A 94 -10.00 6.97 -12.37
CA GLN A 94 -11.12 7.90 -12.56
C GLN A 94 -12.27 7.61 -11.59
N VAL A 95 -12.66 6.34 -11.44
CA VAL A 95 -13.70 5.92 -10.48
C VAL A 95 -13.32 6.30 -9.05
N SER A 96 -12.05 6.12 -8.65
CA SER A 96 -11.55 6.57 -7.35
C SER A 96 -11.74 8.08 -7.16
N GLN A 97 -11.35 8.87 -8.15
CA GLN A 97 -11.46 10.32 -8.11
C GLN A 97 -12.92 10.78 -7.96
N GLU A 98 -13.82 10.20 -8.76
CA GLU A 98 -15.23 10.57 -8.82
C GLU A 98 -16.02 10.11 -7.58
N HIS A 99 -15.73 8.92 -7.07
CA HIS A 99 -16.57 8.25 -6.07
C HIS A 99 -15.94 8.16 -4.68
N CYS A 100 -14.61 8.14 -4.56
CA CYS A 100 -13.93 7.90 -3.29
C CYS A 100 -13.29 9.14 -2.65
N THR A 101 -12.91 10.15 -3.44
CA THR A 101 -12.27 11.37 -2.94
C THR A 101 -13.11 12.06 -1.88
N LYS A 102 -14.38 12.39 -2.22
CA LYS A 102 -15.27 13.09 -1.29
C LYS A 102 -15.52 12.28 -0.02
N VAL A 103 -15.79 10.98 -0.16
CA VAL A 103 -16.06 10.07 0.96
C VAL A 103 -14.88 10.03 1.93
N SER A 104 -13.65 9.99 1.40
CA SER A 104 -12.44 9.97 2.21
C SER A 104 -12.14 11.31 2.86
N MET A 105 -12.38 12.43 2.17
CA MET A 105 -12.28 13.77 2.74
C MET A 105 -13.28 13.99 3.89
N ASP A 106 -14.54 13.57 3.70
CA ASP A 106 -15.57 13.64 4.73
C ASP A 106 -15.16 12.80 5.95
N PHE A 107 -14.60 11.60 5.72
CA PHE A 107 -14.09 10.71 6.78
C PHE A 107 -12.97 11.35 7.62
N LEU A 108 -12.10 12.14 6.99
CA LEU A 108 -11.02 12.89 7.65
C LEU A 108 -11.50 14.22 8.29
N GLY A 109 -12.80 14.52 8.21
CA GLY A 109 -13.36 15.77 8.72
C GLY A 109 -12.91 17.00 7.94
N GLY A 110 -12.69 16.86 6.63
CA GLY A 110 -12.29 17.96 5.74
C GLY A 110 -10.81 18.36 5.82
N ARG A 111 -9.98 17.57 6.50
CA ARG A 111 -8.55 17.87 6.73
C ARG A 111 -7.59 17.05 5.86
N PHE A 112 -7.99 16.63 4.67
CA PHE A 112 -7.10 15.86 3.80
C PHE A 112 -5.88 16.70 3.37
N ASP A 113 -4.68 16.19 3.62
CA ASP A 113 -3.44 16.81 3.16
C ASP A 113 -3.10 16.33 1.74
N PRO A 114 -3.15 17.19 0.71
CA PRO A 114 -2.83 16.79 -0.66
C PRO A 114 -1.34 16.42 -0.88
N PHE A 115 -0.46 16.79 0.06
CA PHE A 115 0.96 16.42 0.06
C PHE A 115 1.31 15.53 1.28
N GLY A 116 0.29 14.96 1.92
CA GLY A 116 0.45 14.09 3.06
C GLY A 116 0.70 12.64 2.66
N LYS A 117 0.91 11.79 3.66
CA LYS A 117 1.22 10.37 3.48
C LYS A 117 0.06 9.53 2.95
N TYR A 118 -1.18 10.01 3.07
CA TYR A 118 -2.37 9.24 2.70
C TYR A 118 -2.78 9.47 1.25
N THR A 119 -3.02 8.38 0.53
CA THR A 119 -3.62 8.37 -0.81
C THR A 119 -5.02 7.76 -0.75
N VAL A 120 -5.91 8.21 -1.64
CA VAL A 120 -7.28 7.70 -1.74
C VAL A 120 -7.35 6.61 -2.81
N GLY A 121 -7.92 5.47 -2.46
CA GLY A 121 -8.10 4.34 -3.38
C GLY A 121 -9.42 3.59 -3.18
N PRO A 122 -9.92 2.89 -4.21
CA PRO A 122 -11.02 1.96 -4.09
C PRO A 122 -10.49 0.53 -3.92
N LEU A 123 -11.09 -0.23 -2.99
CA LEU A 123 -11.10 -1.67 -3.09
C LEU A 123 -12.33 -2.11 -3.89
N ASN A 124 -12.11 -2.66 -5.09
CA ASN A 124 -13.15 -3.13 -5.98
C ASN A 124 -13.49 -4.63 -5.72
N PRO A 125 -14.59 -5.17 -6.27
CA PRO A 125 -15.01 -6.54 -5.97
C PRO A 125 -14.20 -7.60 -6.72
N GLY A 126 -13.28 -7.22 -7.61
CA GLY A 126 -12.56 -8.11 -8.52
C GLY A 126 -13.42 -8.57 -9.69
N GLU A 127 -12.77 -9.06 -10.74
CA GLU A 127 -13.39 -9.35 -12.05
C GLU A 127 -14.52 -10.39 -11.96
N ARG A 128 -14.34 -11.46 -11.16
CA ARG A 128 -15.36 -12.51 -11.01
C ARG A 128 -16.67 -11.95 -10.45
N LEU A 129 -16.60 -11.23 -9.32
CA LEU A 129 -17.78 -10.65 -8.68
C LEU A 129 -18.36 -9.51 -9.51
N TRP A 130 -17.51 -8.79 -10.25
CA TRP A 130 -17.97 -7.82 -11.24
C TRP A 130 -18.80 -8.49 -12.34
N GLY A 131 -18.38 -9.64 -12.87
CA GLY A 131 -19.16 -10.44 -13.82
C GLY A 131 -20.51 -10.93 -13.26
N GLU A 132 -20.58 -11.14 -11.93
CA GLU A 132 -21.81 -11.48 -11.20
C GLU A 132 -22.70 -10.25 -10.89
N GLY A 133 -22.31 -9.06 -11.33
CA GLY A 133 -23.08 -7.82 -11.18
C GLY A 133 -22.76 -7.01 -9.92
N GLN A 134 -21.73 -7.38 -9.15
CA GLN A 134 -21.32 -6.60 -7.98
C GLN A 134 -20.67 -5.28 -8.40
N ARG A 135 -21.17 -4.17 -7.84
CA ARG A 135 -20.74 -2.80 -8.14
C ARG A 135 -20.45 -1.97 -6.89
N THR A 136 -20.29 -2.65 -5.75
CA THR A 136 -19.98 -1.99 -4.48
C THR A 136 -18.47 -1.91 -4.26
N LEU A 137 -17.97 -0.70 -4.05
CA LEU A 137 -16.58 -0.38 -3.74
C LEU A 137 -16.41 -0.04 -2.27
N ARG A 138 -15.21 -0.31 -1.71
CA ARG A 138 -14.79 0.22 -0.40
C ARG A 138 -13.79 1.31 -0.72
N CYS A 139 -14.21 2.56 -0.58
CA CYS A 139 -13.29 3.67 -0.62
C CYS A 139 -12.46 3.68 0.66
N GLY A 140 -11.20 4.09 0.56
CA GLY A 140 -10.34 4.15 1.73
C GLY A 140 -9.03 4.85 1.49
N LEU A 141 -8.22 4.86 2.55
CA LEU A 141 -6.92 5.51 2.61
C LEU A 141 -5.81 4.46 2.73
N GLN A 142 -4.72 4.72 2.02
CA GLN A 142 -3.49 3.92 2.04
C GLN A 142 -2.32 4.85 2.27
N VAL A 143 -1.19 4.31 2.74
CA VAL A 143 0.08 5.05 2.73
C VAL A 143 0.88 4.55 1.54
N ALA A 144 1.23 5.45 0.63
CA ALA A 144 2.05 5.13 -0.53
C ALA A 144 3.48 5.62 -0.31
N GLY A 145 4.46 4.77 -0.62
CA GLY A 145 5.84 5.20 -0.75
C GLY A 145 6.06 6.04 -2.02
N PRO A 146 7.23 6.66 -2.17
CA PRO A 146 7.49 7.59 -3.27
C PRO A 146 7.41 6.94 -4.66
N ALA A 147 7.62 5.62 -4.77
CA ALA A 147 7.47 4.87 -6.01
C ALA A 147 6.13 4.13 -6.12
N GLY A 148 5.19 4.40 -5.22
CA GLY A 148 3.81 3.89 -5.26
C GLY A 148 3.59 2.54 -4.58
N GLY A 149 4.61 1.91 -4.00
CA GLY A 149 4.41 0.72 -3.17
C GLY A 149 3.69 1.07 -1.87
N LEU A 150 2.85 0.17 -1.36
CA LEU A 150 2.13 0.46 -0.12
C LEU A 150 2.99 0.26 1.11
N LEU A 151 2.84 1.17 2.06
CA LEU A 151 3.51 1.16 3.34
C LEU A 151 2.55 0.76 4.46
N PRO A 152 3.08 0.09 5.50
CA PRO A 152 2.29 -0.20 6.69
C PRO A 152 1.84 1.10 7.37
N ALA A 153 0.57 1.13 7.75
CA ALA A 153 -0.03 2.18 8.57
C ALA A 153 -0.39 1.64 9.96
N TYR A 154 -0.46 2.55 10.93
CA TYR A 154 -0.79 2.28 12.33
C TYR A 154 -1.65 3.41 12.90
N GLY A 155 -2.70 3.05 13.63
CA GLY A 155 -3.75 3.95 14.08
C GLY A 155 -4.67 4.42 12.95
N SER A 156 -5.80 5.04 13.32
CA SER A 156 -6.76 5.56 12.35
C SER A 156 -6.30 6.91 11.77
N ALA A 157 -6.41 7.04 10.45
CA ALA A 157 -6.18 8.26 9.67
C ALA A 157 -7.03 9.44 10.14
N ARG A 158 -8.17 9.22 10.82
CA ARG A 158 -8.98 10.29 11.44
C ARG A 158 -8.23 11.08 12.51
N THR A 159 -7.27 10.42 13.15
CA THR A 159 -6.59 10.93 14.35
C THR A 159 -5.09 11.10 14.16
N GLN A 160 -4.50 10.42 13.17
CA GLN A 160 -3.08 10.48 12.88
C GLN A 160 -2.69 11.80 12.19
N ASP A 161 -1.48 12.27 12.47
CA ASP A 161 -0.84 13.32 11.68
C ASP A 161 -0.59 12.80 10.25
N GLN A 162 -0.87 13.64 9.25
CA GLN A 162 -0.82 13.27 7.84
C GLN A 162 0.50 13.61 7.17
N SER A 163 1.46 14.19 7.89
CA SER A 163 2.75 14.57 7.31
C SER A 163 3.38 13.37 6.62
N ASP A 164 3.81 13.55 5.37
CA ASP A 164 4.65 12.58 4.70
C ASP A 164 6.04 12.64 5.31
N VAL A 165 6.25 11.77 6.31
CA VAL A 165 7.50 11.60 7.04
C VAL A 165 7.74 10.12 7.28
N TYR A 166 9.02 9.77 7.35
CA TYR A 166 9.52 8.43 7.61
C TYR A 166 10.23 8.37 8.96
N ASP A 167 10.25 7.18 9.56
CA ASP A 167 10.99 6.96 10.80
C ASP A 167 12.52 7.08 10.59
N PRO A 168 13.28 7.53 11.60
CA PRO A 168 14.74 7.48 11.57
C PRO A 168 15.26 6.06 11.26
N GLY A 169 16.33 5.97 10.49
CA GLY A 169 16.92 4.71 10.01
C GLY A 169 16.27 4.13 8.75
N VAL A 170 15.18 4.72 8.25
CA VAL A 170 14.64 4.37 6.93
C VAL A 170 15.54 4.94 5.83
N CYS A 171 15.88 4.12 4.84
CA CYS A 171 16.60 4.55 3.64
C CYS A 171 15.64 4.55 2.45
N LEU A 172 15.48 5.70 1.80
CA LEU A 172 14.59 5.87 0.64
C LEU A 172 15.38 5.63 -0.63
N GLY A 173 14.94 4.67 -1.44
CA GLY A 173 15.62 4.22 -2.64
C GLY A 173 15.80 5.31 -3.70
N ILE A 174 16.29 4.89 -4.86
CA ILE A 174 16.37 5.75 -6.04
C ILE A 174 15.75 5.00 -7.23
N THR A 175 14.94 5.72 -8.02
CA THR A 175 14.33 5.17 -9.24
C THR A 175 15.27 5.32 -10.43
N GLU A 176 15.00 4.60 -11.53
CA GLU A 176 15.74 4.75 -12.79
C GLU A 176 15.69 6.19 -13.33
N ALA A 177 14.60 6.91 -13.06
CA ALA A 177 14.42 8.32 -13.40
C ALA A 177 15.15 9.29 -12.45
N ARG A 178 16.06 8.79 -11.59
CA ARG A 178 16.78 9.57 -10.56
C ARG A 178 15.86 10.37 -9.65
N SER A 179 14.72 9.75 -9.29
CA SER A 179 13.78 10.29 -8.29
C SER A 179 13.86 9.46 -7.01
N VAL A 180 13.28 9.97 -5.93
CA VAL A 180 13.18 9.22 -4.66
C VAL A 180 12.34 7.96 -4.89
N GLY A 181 12.84 6.82 -4.44
CA GLY A 181 12.15 5.54 -4.48
C GLY A 181 11.55 5.16 -3.13
N ASP A 182 10.82 4.05 -3.15
CA ASP A 182 10.32 3.36 -1.96
C ASP A 182 11.45 3.00 -0.97
N PRO A 183 11.11 2.77 0.32
CA PRO A 183 12.08 2.29 1.30
C PRO A 183 12.84 1.04 0.87
N VAL A 184 14.15 1.04 1.12
CA VAL A 184 15.09 -0.06 0.86
C VAL A 184 16.02 -0.26 2.04
N GLU A 185 16.69 -1.41 2.09
CA GLU A 185 17.83 -1.61 3.00
C GLU A 185 18.93 -0.59 2.70
N CYS A 186 19.49 0.07 3.71
CA CYS A 186 20.54 1.09 3.53
C CYS A 186 21.82 0.55 2.86
N ALA A 187 22.05 -0.77 2.89
CA ALA A 187 23.15 -1.39 2.15
C ALA A 187 22.96 -1.35 0.62
N LYS A 188 21.75 -1.06 0.13
CA LYS A 188 21.43 -0.92 -1.30
C LYS A 188 21.54 0.56 -1.72
N PRO A 189 21.70 0.85 -3.02
CA PRO A 189 21.66 2.22 -3.53
C PRO A 189 20.38 2.95 -3.12
N HIS A 190 20.53 4.11 -2.47
CA HIS A 190 19.41 4.92 -2.01
C HIS A 190 19.75 6.41 -2.09
N THR A 191 18.71 7.25 -2.07
CA THR A 191 18.85 8.70 -2.17
C THR A 191 19.09 9.33 -0.80
N PHE A 192 18.29 8.92 0.18
CA PHE A 192 18.26 9.55 1.50
C PHE A 192 18.24 8.50 2.60
N GLU A 193 19.02 8.69 3.64
CA GLU A 193 18.81 8.06 4.95
C GLU A 193 18.11 9.08 5.86
N ILE A 194 17.00 8.67 6.45
CA ILE A 194 16.23 9.50 7.38
C ILE A 194 16.93 9.45 8.74
N VAL A 195 17.30 10.60 9.28
CA VAL A 195 18.04 10.69 10.55
C VAL A 195 17.19 11.25 11.69
N GLY A 196 16.03 11.84 11.37
CA GLY A 196 15.17 12.47 12.35
C GLY A 196 13.79 12.84 11.81
N VAL A 197 12.85 12.99 12.75
CA VAL A 197 11.55 13.62 12.54
C VAL A 197 11.47 14.81 13.49
N VAL A 198 11.20 16.00 12.95
CA VAL A 198 11.10 17.23 13.73
C VAL A 198 9.64 17.69 13.79
N PRO A 199 9.06 17.87 14.98
CA PRO A 199 7.79 18.57 15.10
C PRO A 199 8.00 20.08 14.90
N MET A 200 7.25 20.64 13.96
CA MET A 200 7.23 22.08 13.72
C MET A 200 6.57 22.80 14.90
N PRO A 201 7.07 23.98 15.32
CA PRO A 201 6.47 24.74 16.40
C PRO A 201 4.98 25.05 16.11
N PRO A 202 4.12 25.05 17.14
CA PRO A 202 2.72 25.41 16.95
C PRO A 202 2.57 26.89 16.58
N GLY A 203 1.53 27.21 15.80
CA GLY A 203 1.20 28.59 15.44
C GLY A 203 0.69 28.74 14.01
N ASP A 204 0.85 29.94 13.48
CA ASP A 204 0.59 30.27 12.09
C ASP A 204 1.61 29.58 11.16
N TYR A 205 1.26 29.49 9.87
CA TYR A 205 2.14 28.89 8.87
C TYR A 205 3.47 29.66 8.77
N PRO A 206 4.62 29.00 9.01
CA PRO A 206 5.93 29.61 8.82
C PRO A 206 6.26 29.68 7.32
N ALA A 207 6.70 30.87 6.86
CA ALA A 207 7.18 31.02 5.49
C ALA A 207 8.39 30.10 5.22
N PRO A 208 8.64 29.68 3.96
CA PRO A 208 9.71 28.73 3.65
C PRO A 208 11.08 29.09 4.24
N GLU A 209 11.48 30.36 4.19
CA GLU A 209 12.77 30.82 4.71
C GLU A 209 12.86 30.69 6.24
N GLN A 210 11.73 30.82 6.94
CA GLN A 210 11.66 30.61 8.39
C GLN A 210 11.74 29.12 8.73
N GLN A 211 11.13 28.26 7.91
CA GLN A 211 11.29 26.81 8.05
C GLN A 211 12.75 26.41 7.85
N ASP A 212 13.41 26.92 6.82
CA ASP A 212 14.81 26.62 6.53
C ASP A 212 15.75 27.07 7.66
N GLN A 213 15.55 28.27 8.21
CA GLN A 213 16.35 28.75 9.34
C GLN A 213 16.20 27.87 10.58
N LEU A 214 14.98 27.39 10.85
CA LEU A 214 14.70 26.51 11.97
C LEU A 214 15.30 25.12 11.75
N LEU A 215 15.04 24.53 10.57
CA LEU A 215 15.39 23.16 10.27
C LEU A 215 16.88 22.97 10.02
N ALA A 216 17.59 23.98 9.50
CA ALA A 216 19.04 23.92 9.33
C ALA A 216 19.77 23.60 10.65
N GLY A 217 19.48 24.39 11.71
CA GLY A 217 20.12 24.19 13.01
C GLY A 217 19.71 22.88 13.69
N GLU A 218 18.42 22.55 13.63
CA GLU A 218 17.89 21.38 14.32
C GLU A 218 18.28 20.07 13.63
N CYS A 219 18.20 20.01 12.29
CA CYS A 219 18.61 18.83 11.53
C CYS A 219 20.12 18.61 11.57
N ASP A 220 20.95 19.66 11.59
CA ASP A 220 22.40 19.51 11.81
C ASP A 220 22.70 18.90 13.18
N ARG A 221 21.99 19.35 14.23
CA ARG A 221 22.12 18.81 15.58
C ARG A 221 21.72 17.33 15.62
N ILE A 222 20.56 16.99 15.07
CA ILE A 222 20.04 15.61 15.03
C ILE A 222 20.97 14.70 14.21
N ALA A 223 21.42 15.14 13.04
CA ALA A 223 22.34 14.38 12.21
C ALA A 223 23.67 14.13 12.95
N LYS A 224 24.21 15.12 13.66
CA LYS A 224 25.43 14.94 14.46
C LYS A 224 25.26 13.88 15.55
N GLU A 225 24.12 13.87 16.23
CA GLU A 225 23.79 12.87 17.25
C GLU A 225 23.64 11.46 16.63
N TYR A 226 22.85 11.34 15.57
CA TYR A 226 22.59 10.10 14.85
C TYR A 226 23.87 9.44 14.31
N THR A 227 24.79 10.26 13.79
CA THR A 227 26.04 9.82 13.16
C THR A 227 27.20 9.64 14.14
N GLY A 228 27.03 10.02 15.41
CA GLY A 228 28.15 10.07 16.37
C GLY A 228 29.21 11.12 16.00
N GLY A 229 28.85 12.13 15.22
CA GLY A 229 29.76 13.20 14.78
C GLY A 229 30.65 12.85 13.59
N ALA A 230 30.24 11.89 12.75
CA ALA A 230 30.96 11.53 11.53
C ALA A 230 31.10 12.74 10.58
N ASP A 231 32.23 12.81 9.86
CA ASP A 231 32.44 13.81 8.82
C ASP A 231 31.68 13.43 7.53
N LEU A 232 30.44 13.92 7.42
CA LEU A 232 29.59 13.69 6.25
C LEU A 232 30.20 14.25 4.95
N LYS A 233 30.92 15.39 5.04
CA LYS A 233 31.53 16.02 3.86
C LYS A 233 32.66 15.17 3.30
N ALA A 234 33.45 14.52 4.16
CA ALA A 234 34.48 13.56 3.72
C ALA A 234 33.88 12.37 2.94
N ARG A 235 32.59 12.08 3.12
CA ARG A 235 31.83 11.07 2.38
C ARG A 235 31.02 11.63 1.20
N ASN A 236 31.17 12.91 0.86
CA ASN A 236 30.34 13.64 -0.12
C ASN A 236 28.83 13.62 0.20
N LEU A 237 28.49 13.61 1.49
CA LEU A 237 27.12 13.63 1.99
C LEU A 237 26.78 14.99 2.62
N VAL A 238 25.50 15.34 2.59
CA VAL A 238 24.95 16.57 3.16
C VAL A 238 23.69 16.28 3.96
N VAL A 239 23.47 17.08 5.00
CA VAL A 239 22.20 17.14 5.72
C VAL A 239 21.23 18.00 4.91
N THR A 240 19.98 17.55 4.80
CA THR A 240 18.88 18.28 4.18
C THR A 240 17.58 17.94 4.91
N TRP A 241 16.50 18.63 4.58
CA TRP A 241 15.22 18.51 5.26
C TRP A 241 14.06 18.74 4.29
N ASP A 242 12.89 18.28 4.70
CA ASP A 242 11.64 18.63 4.03
C ASP A 242 11.00 19.86 4.66
N THR A 243 10.31 20.66 3.84
CA THR A 243 9.46 21.75 4.31
C THR A 243 7.99 21.35 4.19
N ARG A 244 7.10 22.11 4.82
CA ARG A 244 5.64 21.94 4.73
C ARG A 244 5.04 23.02 3.86
N ALA A 245 4.14 22.62 2.97
CA ALA A 245 3.34 23.52 2.17
C ALA A 245 2.21 24.17 3.01
N PRO A 246 1.67 25.32 2.59
CA PRO A 246 0.51 25.94 3.26
C PRO A 246 -0.70 25.00 3.35
N GLU A 247 -0.94 24.19 2.32
CA GLU A 247 -2.03 23.22 2.25
C GLU A 247 -1.87 22.11 3.30
N SER A 248 -0.66 21.56 3.41
CA SER A 248 -0.32 20.58 4.46
C SER A 248 -0.47 21.20 5.86
N TRP A 249 -0.07 22.46 6.02
CA TRP A 249 -0.26 23.16 7.27
C TRP A 249 -1.75 23.33 7.61
N ALA A 250 -2.59 23.70 6.64
CA ALA A 250 -4.03 23.82 6.83
C ALA A 250 -4.70 22.48 7.16
N ALA A 251 -4.20 21.38 6.59
CA ALA A 251 -4.65 20.02 6.88
C ALA A 251 -4.22 19.51 8.28
N GLY A 252 -3.23 20.16 8.90
CA GLY A 252 -2.77 19.83 10.26
C GLY A 252 -1.46 19.06 10.31
N SER A 253 -0.79 18.84 9.18
CA SER A 253 0.53 18.20 9.12
C SER A 253 1.60 19.09 9.76
N ARG A 254 2.28 18.58 10.78
CA ARG A 254 3.26 19.34 11.58
C ARG A 254 4.61 18.66 11.73
N LEU A 255 4.90 17.60 10.98
CA LEU A 255 6.17 16.87 11.06
C LEU A 255 6.98 17.05 9.77
N THR A 256 8.30 17.14 9.92
CA THR A 256 9.27 17.16 8.80
C THR A 256 10.36 16.14 9.03
N ASN A 257 10.95 15.61 7.95
CA ASN A 257 12.14 14.76 8.05
C ASN A 257 13.42 15.60 8.00
N CYS A 258 14.36 15.22 8.86
CA CYS A 258 15.79 15.48 8.67
C CYS A 258 16.39 14.26 7.99
N LYS A 259 17.19 14.47 6.95
CA LYS A 259 17.76 13.38 6.15
C LYS A 259 19.18 13.69 5.67
N VAL A 260 19.91 12.63 5.37
CA VAL A 260 21.25 12.71 4.79
C VAL A 260 21.21 12.12 3.39
N GLY A 261 21.77 12.83 2.43
CA GLY A 261 21.88 12.39 1.04
C GLY A 261 23.21 12.79 0.42
N ALA A 262 23.53 12.23 -0.73
CA ALA A 262 24.68 12.67 -1.53
C ALA A 262 24.45 14.08 -2.09
N VAL A 263 25.54 14.85 -2.25
CA VAL A 263 25.47 16.16 -2.90
C VAL A 263 24.91 15.99 -4.33
N PRO A 264 23.78 16.62 -4.68
CA PRO A 264 23.23 16.53 -6.03
C PRO A 264 24.21 17.09 -7.06
N THR A 265 24.20 16.53 -8.26
CA THR A 265 24.97 17.06 -9.40
C THR A 265 23.99 17.53 -10.47
N ASP A 266 23.50 16.61 -11.28
CA ASP A 266 22.40 16.78 -12.23
C ASP A 266 21.29 15.75 -11.90
N GLY A 267 20.51 16.10 -10.87
CA GLY A 267 19.53 15.23 -10.23
C GLY A 267 20.05 14.53 -8.96
N LEU A 268 19.19 13.68 -8.41
CA LEU A 268 19.50 12.90 -7.21
C LEU A 268 20.58 11.85 -7.50
N VAL A 269 21.47 11.67 -6.53
CA VAL A 269 22.62 10.77 -6.62
C VAL A 269 22.47 9.65 -5.60
N ALA A 270 22.61 8.41 -6.06
CA ALA A 270 22.57 7.24 -5.19
C ALA A 270 23.85 7.12 -4.36
N TRP A 271 23.71 6.65 -3.13
CA TRP A 271 24.82 6.21 -2.29
C TRP A 271 24.44 4.95 -1.52
N GLU A 272 25.42 4.29 -0.91
CA GLU A 272 25.25 3.02 -0.20
C GLU A 272 25.83 3.07 1.21
N GLY A 273 25.30 2.21 2.07
CA GLY A 273 25.67 2.11 3.48
C GLY A 273 24.81 3.00 4.37
N SER A 274 25.14 3.07 5.65
CA SER A 274 24.45 3.96 6.60
C SER A 274 25.41 4.99 7.16
N VAL A 275 24.89 6.16 7.56
CA VAL A 275 25.60 7.16 8.35
C VAL A 275 25.38 6.99 9.85
N ARG A 276 24.50 6.06 10.26
CA ARG A 276 24.22 5.76 11.65
C ARG A 276 25.49 5.34 12.37
N ASN A 277 25.69 5.87 13.56
CA ASN A 277 26.74 5.39 14.45
C ASN A 277 26.52 3.89 14.75
N PRO A 278 27.46 2.99 14.41
CA PRO A 278 27.32 1.56 14.66
C PRO A 278 27.25 1.22 16.15
N ASP A 279 27.81 2.08 17.00
CA ASP A 279 27.82 1.92 18.47
C ASP A 279 26.61 2.57 19.14
N ALA A 280 25.71 3.22 18.39
CA ALA A 280 24.52 3.86 18.95
C ALA A 280 23.48 2.81 19.38
N PRO A 281 22.79 3.03 20.54
CA PRO A 281 21.68 2.17 20.98
C PRO A 281 20.63 2.01 19.89
N PRO A 282 19.90 0.88 19.80
CA PRO A 282 18.85 0.69 18.80
C PRO A 282 17.86 1.85 18.75
N LEU A 283 17.37 2.18 17.55
CA LEU A 283 16.34 3.20 17.40
C LEU A 283 15.05 2.71 18.06
N THR A 284 14.45 3.56 18.88
CA THR A 284 13.18 3.31 19.54
C THR A 284 12.09 4.05 18.78
N THR A 285 11.30 3.34 17.99
CA THR A 285 10.11 3.86 17.31
C THR A 285 8.87 3.25 17.94
N SER A 286 7.75 3.99 17.92
CA SER A 286 6.48 3.50 18.48
C SER A 286 5.91 2.33 17.66
N ASN A 287 6.21 2.30 16.37
CA ASN A 287 5.83 1.25 15.43
C ASN A 287 7.07 0.75 14.67
N PRO A 288 7.03 -0.48 14.10
CA PRO A 288 8.05 -0.94 13.17
C PRO A 288 8.29 0.09 12.04
N PRO A 289 9.55 0.46 11.76
CA PRO A 289 9.87 1.41 10.71
C PRO A 289 9.37 0.96 9.32
N GLN A 290 9.08 1.94 8.47
CA GLN A 290 8.62 1.77 7.10
C GLN A 290 9.76 1.28 6.18
N THR A 291 10.23 0.04 6.33
CA THR A 291 11.40 -0.48 5.60
C THR A 291 11.06 -1.38 4.42
N THR A 292 9.79 -1.75 4.26
CA THR A 292 9.33 -2.66 3.20
C THR A 292 8.01 -2.19 2.64
N THR A 293 7.90 -2.16 1.31
CA THR A 293 6.64 -1.89 0.63
C THR A 293 5.97 -3.18 0.17
N VAL A 294 4.65 -3.20 0.20
CA VAL A 294 3.85 -4.24 -0.44
C VAL A 294 3.45 -3.71 -1.81
N ARG A 295 3.96 -4.34 -2.86
CA ARG A 295 3.46 -4.11 -4.22
C ARG A 295 2.16 -4.87 -4.39
N GLN A 296 1.15 -4.21 -4.91
CA GLN A 296 -0.14 -4.83 -5.19
C GLN A 296 -0.22 -5.09 -6.69
N ASP A 297 -0.75 -6.25 -7.03
CA ASP A 297 -1.32 -6.41 -8.36
C ASP A 297 -2.54 -5.46 -8.44
N GLU A 298 -2.98 -5.06 -9.64
CA GLU A 298 -4.04 -4.05 -9.92
C GLU A 298 -5.11 -3.90 -8.82
N PRO A 299 -5.75 -2.73 -8.60
CA PRO A 299 -6.34 -2.28 -7.34
C PRO A 299 -7.26 -3.22 -6.50
N THR A 300 -7.64 -4.43 -6.93
CA THR A 300 -8.05 -5.57 -6.05
C THR A 300 -7.90 -6.97 -6.69
N GLY A 301 -6.92 -7.15 -7.56
CA GLY A 301 -6.44 -8.46 -8.00
C GLY A 301 -7.33 -9.24 -8.97
N ALA A 302 -6.66 -10.10 -9.73
CA ALA A 302 -7.28 -11.30 -10.28
C ALA A 302 -7.93 -12.14 -9.16
N PRO A 303 -8.98 -12.96 -9.45
CA PRO A 303 -9.91 -13.43 -8.45
C PRO A 303 -9.30 -14.26 -7.31
N LEU A 304 -9.60 -13.85 -6.08
CA LEU A 304 -9.65 -14.69 -4.89
C LEU A 304 -10.42 -15.99 -5.19
N HIS A 305 -9.65 -17.09 -5.24
CA HIS A 305 -10.04 -18.49 -5.45
C HIS A 305 -10.37 -18.93 -6.89
N SER A 306 -9.37 -18.92 -7.78
CA SER A 306 -9.30 -19.91 -8.87
C SER A 306 -8.63 -21.19 -8.39
N ALA A 307 -9.27 -21.90 -7.45
CA ALA A 307 -9.01 -23.32 -7.25
C ALA A 307 -9.95 -24.11 -8.16
N SER A 308 -9.68 -24.05 -9.47
CA SER A 308 -10.22 -25.00 -10.44
C SER A 308 -9.04 -25.67 -11.10
N ASN A 309 -8.81 -26.93 -10.70
CA ASN A 309 -7.94 -27.86 -11.41
C ASN A 309 -8.24 -27.80 -12.91
N THR A 310 -7.31 -27.27 -13.71
CA THR A 310 -7.20 -27.66 -15.11
C THR A 310 -5.73 -27.78 -15.45
N GLU A 311 -5.34 -29.03 -15.65
CA GLU A 311 -4.05 -29.46 -16.16
C GLU A 311 -3.68 -28.74 -17.47
N SER A 312 -2.37 -28.54 -17.63
CA SER A 312 -1.63 -28.35 -18.87
C SER A 312 -2.42 -28.40 -20.18
N SER A 313 -2.39 -27.30 -20.93
CA SER A 313 -2.35 -27.39 -22.39
C SER A 313 -1.49 -26.26 -22.95
N SER A 314 -0.28 -26.67 -23.33
CA SER A 314 0.71 -25.90 -24.07
C SER A 314 0.14 -25.40 -25.40
N ALA A 315 0.41 -24.14 -25.74
CA ALA A 315 0.34 -23.66 -27.12
C ALA A 315 1.57 -22.79 -27.43
N ALA A 316 2.31 -23.23 -28.44
CA ALA A 316 3.58 -22.70 -28.94
C ALA A 316 3.39 -21.44 -29.83
N PRO A 317 4.46 -20.67 -30.13
CA PRO A 317 4.37 -19.36 -30.77
C PRO A 317 4.41 -19.47 -32.30
N PRO A 318 3.83 -18.51 -33.07
CA PRO A 318 4.12 -18.39 -34.47
C PRO A 318 5.28 -17.42 -34.71
N SER A 319 6.29 -17.90 -35.44
CA SER A 319 7.28 -17.12 -36.18
C SER A 319 6.91 -17.16 -37.66
N SER A 320 7.00 -16.06 -38.39
CA SER A 320 7.61 -15.96 -39.73
C SER A 320 7.50 -14.54 -40.29
N ASN A 321 8.56 -14.12 -40.97
CA ASN A 321 8.87 -12.78 -41.48
C ASN A 321 8.91 -12.83 -43.04
N PRO A 322 9.35 -11.80 -43.80
CA PRO A 322 8.62 -11.20 -44.94
C PRO A 322 9.23 -11.48 -46.34
N GLU A 323 8.57 -11.06 -47.42
CA GLU A 323 9.20 -10.91 -48.74
C GLU A 323 8.65 -9.74 -49.62
N SER A 324 9.63 -8.99 -50.12
CA SER A 324 9.76 -7.95 -51.19
C SER A 324 9.10 -8.32 -52.55
N ALA A 325 9.01 -7.51 -53.63
CA ALA A 325 9.17 -6.10 -54.03
C ALA A 325 8.79 -5.99 -55.53
N SER A 326 8.77 -4.74 -56.06
CA SER A 326 9.09 -4.34 -57.44
C SER A 326 7.95 -3.90 -58.36
N SER A 327 7.97 -2.62 -58.75
CA SER A 327 7.85 -2.14 -60.15
C SER A 327 8.17 -0.64 -60.24
N ALA A 328 9.06 -0.29 -61.17
CA ALA A 328 9.29 1.05 -61.76
C ALA A 328 9.38 0.84 -63.30
N PRO A 329 9.59 1.86 -64.17
CA PRO A 329 9.61 3.33 -64.02
C PRO A 329 8.74 4.04 -65.10
N THR A 330 8.76 5.38 -65.19
CA THR A 330 8.99 6.19 -66.43
C THR A 330 8.88 7.71 -66.14
N SER A 331 9.79 8.46 -66.75
CA SER A 331 10.04 9.90 -66.70
C SER A 331 9.06 10.77 -67.51
N THR A 332 8.92 12.05 -67.11
CA THR A 332 8.66 13.18 -68.02
C THR A 332 9.22 14.49 -67.46
N THR A 333 9.72 15.33 -68.36
CA THR A 333 10.59 16.49 -68.17
C THR A 333 9.83 17.81 -68.45
N GLU A 334 10.45 18.96 -68.11
CA GLU A 334 10.27 20.32 -68.70
C GLU A 334 9.03 21.16 -68.26
N THR A 335 9.02 22.49 -68.06
CA THR A 335 9.98 23.62 -68.19
C THR A 335 9.42 24.91 -67.52
N SER A 336 10.33 25.77 -67.04
CA SER A 336 10.34 27.23 -66.74
C SER A 336 9.08 28.12 -66.72
N ALA A 337 9.07 29.09 -65.78
CA ALA A 337 8.92 30.53 -66.06
C ALA A 337 9.36 31.43 -64.88
N SER A 338 10.25 32.40 -65.18
CA SER A 338 10.65 33.51 -64.30
C SER A 338 9.64 34.66 -64.32
N ARG A 339 9.47 35.34 -63.18
CA ARG A 339 9.55 36.80 -63.06
C ARG A 339 9.68 37.22 -61.60
#